data_AF-A0A0B5AQ28-F1
#
_entry.id   AF-A0A0B5AQ28-F1
#
_cell.length_a   1.000
_cell.length_b   1.000
_cell.length_c   1.000
_cell.angle_alpha   90.00
_cell.angle_beta   90.00
_cell.angle_gamma   90.00
#
_symmetry.space_group_name_H-M   'P 1'
#
loop_
_entity.id
_entity.type
_entity.pdbx_description
1 polymer ?
#
loop_
_entity_poly.entity_id
_entity_poly.type
_entity_poly.pdbx_seq_one_letter_code
_entity_poly.pdbx_strand_id
1 'polypeptide(L)'
;MSSNYKCFISIDFLGGDIRFDVSNNTQLFSFKSGLGFIAIPHFLSTLSSLYQGEFNKAELDCHGNSDYYIFSSDGIDLFVKHISFYPDDVFKYQFNLKHYIEAIITGFQRYLQQLEKDGVLPLKNQKYAHPLGDDVLSAFHEFSSVLEN
;
A
#
# COMPACT_ATOMS: atom_id res chain seq x y z
N MET A 1 17.82 -13.79 -3.66
CA MET A 1 17.79 -14.03 -2.20
C MET A 1 16.38 -13.74 -1.73
N SER A 2 15.76 -14.60 -0.92
CA SER A 2 14.43 -14.31 -0.39
C SER A 2 14.52 -13.13 0.56
N SER A 3 13.96 -11.99 0.17
CA SER A 3 13.76 -10.86 1.07
C SER A 3 12.97 -11.34 2.30
N ASN A 4 13.37 -10.90 3.50
CA ASN A 4 12.63 -11.16 4.74
C ASN A 4 11.39 -10.28 4.89
N TYR A 5 11.10 -9.46 3.89
CA TYR A 5 9.96 -8.57 3.90
C TYR A 5 8.68 -9.34 3.61
N LYS A 6 7.63 -9.00 4.35
CA LYS A 6 6.29 -9.58 4.19
C LYS A 6 5.27 -8.47 4.13
N CYS A 7 4.27 -8.64 3.28
CA CYS A 7 3.09 -7.79 3.25
C CYS A 7 1.84 -8.62 3.52
N PHE A 8 1.01 -8.15 4.45
CA PHE A 8 -0.35 -8.63 4.67
C PHE A 8 -1.34 -7.52 4.29
N ILE A 9 -2.40 -7.89 3.59
CA ILE A 9 -3.41 -6.95 3.09
C ILE A 9 -4.78 -7.37 3.59
N SER A 10 -5.52 -6.40 4.09
CA SER A 10 -6.92 -6.53 4.46
C SER A 10 -7.70 -5.37 3.85
N ILE A 11 -8.81 -5.68 3.19
CA ILE A 11 -9.72 -4.70 2.59
C ILE A 11 -11.13 -5.08 3.02
N ASP A 12 -11.84 -4.17 3.67
CA ASP A 12 -13.27 -4.30 3.93
C ASP A 12 -14.06 -3.78 2.72
N PHE A 13 -14.79 -4.67 2.03
CA PHE A 13 -15.57 -4.31 0.85
C PHE A 13 -16.87 -3.57 1.18
N LEU A 14 -17.32 -3.60 2.44
CA LEU A 14 -18.51 -2.89 2.88
C LEU A 14 -18.15 -1.48 3.37
N GLY A 15 -17.14 -1.36 4.23
CA GLY A 15 -16.68 -0.09 4.80
C GLY A 15 -15.73 0.70 3.90
N GLY A 16 -15.00 0.03 3.01
CA GLY A 16 -13.93 0.63 2.20
C GLY A 16 -12.59 0.74 2.95
N ASP A 17 -12.54 0.37 4.23
CA ASP A 17 -11.32 0.40 5.04
C ASP A 17 -10.26 -0.55 4.48
N ILE A 18 -9.01 -0.07 4.45
CA ILE A 18 -7.85 -0.83 4.00
C ILE A 18 -6.76 -0.86 5.07
N ARG A 19 -5.97 -1.94 5.03
CA ARG A 19 -4.76 -2.08 5.82
C ARG A 19 -3.70 -2.84 5.03
N PHE A 20 -2.52 -2.24 4.93
CA PHE A 20 -1.31 -2.82 4.36
C PHE A 20 -0.26 -2.89 5.46
N ASP A 21 0.01 -4.11 5.91
CA ASP A 21 1.02 -4.40 6.93
C ASP A 21 2.30 -4.86 6.26
N VAL A 22 3.30 -3.98 6.23
CA VAL A 22 4.63 -4.33 5.72
C VAL A 22 5.59 -4.49 6.89
N SER A 23 6.19 -5.66 6.98
CA SER A 23 7.15 -6.00 8.04
C SER A 23 8.45 -6.54 7.48
N ASN A 24 9.51 -6.36 8.25
CA ASN A 24 10.78 -7.05 8.11
C ASN A 24 11.14 -7.66 9.50
N ASN A 25 12.41 -8.03 9.74
CA ASN A 25 12.81 -8.63 11.02
C ASN A 25 12.76 -7.68 12.22
N THR A 26 12.76 -6.35 11.99
CA THR A 26 12.95 -5.35 13.05
C THR A 26 11.72 -4.50 13.31
N GLN A 27 10.85 -4.33 12.32
CA GLN A 27 9.70 -3.44 12.44
C GLN A 27 8.51 -3.90 11.59
N LEU A 28 7.34 -3.44 12.00
CA LEU A 28 6.06 -3.57 11.32
C LEU A 28 5.45 -2.18 11.15
N PHE A 29 5.17 -1.81 9.91
CA PHE A 29 4.41 -0.62 9.58
C PHE A 29 3.05 -1.00 9.00
N SER A 30 2.01 -0.26 9.40
CA SER A 30 0.64 -0.45 8.92
C SER A 30 0.16 0.84 8.24
N PHE A 31 0.07 0.84 6.92
CA PHE A 31 -0.68 1.87 6.20
C PHE A 31 -2.17 1.53 6.30
N LYS A 32 -2.97 2.46 6.84
CA LYS A 32 -4.41 2.29 7.04
C LYS A 32 -5.15 3.49 6.46
N SER A 33 -6.28 3.25 5.82
CA SER A 33 -7.12 4.32 5.29
C SER A 33 -8.57 3.87 5.15
N GLY A 34 -9.53 4.80 5.18
CA GLY A 34 -10.96 4.48 5.14
C GLY A 34 -11.59 4.42 3.75
N LEU A 35 -10.92 4.94 2.71
CA LEU A 35 -11.45 4.95 1.34
C LEU A 35 -10.53 4.20 0.38
N GLY A 36 -10.59 2.86 0.40
CA GLY A 36 -9.69 2.00 -0.36
C GLY A 36 -9.62 2.27 -1.86
N PHE A 37 -10.74 2.64 -2.49
CA PHE A 37 -10.78 2.96 -3.92
C PHE A 37 -9.99 4.23 -4.29
N ILE A 38 -9.70 5.12 -3.33
CA ILE A 38 -8.85 6.31 -3.51
C ILE A 38 -7.46 6.05 -2.94
N ALA A 39 -7.42 5.50 -1.73
CA ALA A 39 -6.21 5.34 -0.95
C ALA A 39 -5.25 4.31 -1.55
N ILE A 40 -5.75 3.20 -2.12
CA ILE A 40 -4.88 2.21 -2.76
C ILE A 40 -4.18 2.81 -3.99
N PRO A 41 -4.89 3.38 -4.99
CA PRO A 41 -4.21 3.99 -6.13
C PRO A 41 -3.21 5.07 -5.73
N HIS A 42 -3.58 5.95 -4.79
CA HIS A 42 -2.70 7.02 -4.34
C HIS A 42 -1.44 6.49 -3.64
N PHE A 43 -1.59 5.46 -2.79
CA PHE A 43 -0.48 4.80 -2.12
C PHE A 43 0.49 4.13 -3.10
N LEU A 44 -0.05 3.35 -4.04
CA LEU A 44 0.75 2.65 -5.05
C LEU A 44 1.44 3.62 -6.01
N SER A 45 0.75 4.67 -6.45
CA SER A 45 1.32 5.72 -7.28
C SER A 45 2.47 6.45 -6.56
N THR A 46 2.27 6.80 -5.28
CA THR A 46 3.31 7.46 -4.49
C THR A 46 4.57 6.60 -4.38
N LEU A 47 4.42 5.30 -4.11
CA LEU A 47 5.58 4.39 -4.03
C LEU A 47 6.27 4.23 -5.39
N SER A 48 5.52 4.20 -6.49
CA SER A 48 6.06 4.16 -7.86
C SER A 48 6.96 5.37 -8.12
N SER A 49 6.44 6.57 -7.89
CA SER A 49 7.16 7.81 -8.12
C SER A 49 8.39 7.98 -7.22
N LEU A 50 8.31 7.52 -5.96
CA LEU A 50 9.49 7.47 -5.08
C LEU A 50 10.55 6.50 -5.61
N TYR A 51 10.14 5.34 -6.13
CA TYR A 51 11.06 4.35 -6.69
C TYR A 51 11.76 4.84 -7.95
N GLN A 52 11.01 5.51 -8.82
CA GLN A 52 11.52 6.06 -10.08
C GLN A 52 12.29 7.37 -9.88
N GLY A 53 12.29 7.93 -8.68
CA GLY A 53 12.99 9.17 -8.35
C GLY A 53 12.33 10.44 -8.93
N GLU A 54 11.03 10.37 -9.26
CA GLU A 54 10.27 11.53 -9.75
C GLU A 54 10.12 12.62 -8.67
N PHE A 55 10.01 12.18 -7.41
CA PHE A 55 10.13 13.01 -6.23
C PHE A 55 10.75 12.21 -5.07
N ASN A 56 11.18 12.90 -4.03
CA ASN A 56 11.84 12.29 -2.86
C ASN A 56 10.98 12.28 -1.60
N LYS A 57 9.80 12.93 -1.62
CA LYS A 57 8.89 13.04 -0.49
C LYS A 57 7.45 13.27 -0.96
N ALA A 58 6.51 12.59 -0.32
CA ALA A 58 5.08 12.80 -0.48
C ALA A 58 4.34 12.60 0.85
N GLU A 59 3.17 13.22 0.95
CA GLU A 59 2.25 13.09 2.08
C GLU A 59 0.98 12.39 1.60
N LEU A 60 0.52 11.41 2.36
CA LEU A 60 -0.73 10.69 2.12
C LEU A 60 -1.65 10.86 3.32
N ASP A 61 -2.84 11.40 3.04
CA ASP A 61 -3.94 11.45 3.99
C ASP A 61 -4.57 10.07 4.14
N CYS A 62 -5.02 9.76 5.35
CA CYS A 62 -5.65 8.48 5.65
C CYS A 62 -7.12 8.37 5.24
N HIS A 63 -7.68 9.33 4.49
CA HIS A 63 -9.06 9.31 3.95
C HIS A 63 -10.08 8.57 4.85
N GLY A 64 -10.42 9.13 6.02
CA GLY A 64 -11.34 8.48 6.98
C GLY A 64 -10.89 8.55 8.44
N ASN A 65 -9.65 8.96 8.70
CA ASN A 65 -9.20 9.43 10.01
C ASN A 65 -8.29 10.66 9.84
N SER A 66 -7.85 11.25 10.96
CA SER A 66 -6.99 12.44 10.98
C SER A 66 -5.49 12.13 10.93
N ASP A 67 -5.11 10.86 10.72
CA ASP A 67 -3.73 10.48 10.56
C ASP A 67 -3.25 10.86 9.15
N TYR A 68 -1.95 11.07 9.01
CA TYR A 68 -1.31 11.17 7.71
C TYR A 68 0.08 10.54 7.74
N TYR A 69 0.54 10.11 6.57
CA TYR A 69 1.81 9.45 6.38
C TYR A 69 2.70 10.29 5.48
N ILE A 70 3.93 10.52 5.92
CA ILE A 70 4.96 11.11 5.07
C ILE A 70 5.89 9.99 4.61
N PHE A 71 5.89 9.72 3.32
CA PHE A 71 6.83 8.82 2.68
C PHE A 71 7.96 9.64 2.05
N SER A 72 9.19 9.21 2.22
CA SER A 72 10.35 9.83 1.57
C SER A 72 11.42 8.80 1.27
N SER A 73 12.27 9.06 0.28
CA SER A 73 13.34 8.15 -0.09
C SER A 73 14.61 8.88 -0.52
N ASP A 74 15.75 8.23 -0.31
CA ASP A 74 17.05 8.60 -0.87
C ASP A 74 17.45 7.75 -2.10
N GLY A 75 16.52 6.94 -2.61
CA GLY A 75 16.71 6.00 -3.72
C GLY A 75 17.12 4.59 -3.30
N ILE A 76 17.55 4.38 -2.05
CA ILE A 76 17.87 3.07 -1.49
C ILE A 76 16.91 2.72 -0.36
N ASP A 77 16.75 3.66 0.57
CA ASP A 77 15.92 3.52 1.74
C ASP A 77 14.61 4.30 1.58
N LEU A 78 13.54 3.72 2.10
CA LEU A 78 12.24 4.33 2.29
C LEU A 78 12.08 4.71 3.76
N PHE A 79 11.90 5.99 4.03
CA PHE A 79 11.57 6.53 5.33
C PHE A 79 10.08 6.84 5.40
N VAL A 80 9.41 6.31 6.41
CA VAL A 80 7.99 6.57 6.66
C VAL A 80 7.84 7.26 8.01
N LYS A 81 7.14 8.40 8.04
CA LYS A 81 6.65 9.00 9.27
C LYS A 81 5.14 8.83 9.32
N HIS A 82 4.63 8.23 10.38
CA HIS A 82 3.20 8.17 10.67
C HIS A 82 2.91 9.19 11.76
N ILE A 83 2.10 10.18 11.41
CA ILE A 83 1.57 11.15 12.36
C ILE A 83 0.20 10.63 12.78
N SER A 84 0.14 10.05 13.96
CA SER A 84 -1.07 9.46 14.53
C SER A 84 -1.81 10.51 15.33
N PHE A 85 -3.11 10.65 15.13
CA PHE A 85 -3.94 11.54 15.93
C PHE A 85 -4.43 10.87 17.22
N TYR A 86 -4.50 9.53 17.26
CA TYR A 86 -4.88 8.80 18.47
C TYR A 86 -4.20 7.42 18.60
N PRO A 87 -3.23 7.27 19.52
CA PRO A 87 -2.67 8.31 20.39
C PRO A 87 -1.95 9.39 19.57
N ASP A 88 -1.89 10.62 20.09
CA ASP A 88 -1.12 11.70 19.47
C ASP A 88 0.37 11.40 19.60
N ASP A 89 0.97 10.89 18.52
CA ASP A 89 2.36 10.44 18.48
C ASP A 89 2.91 10.42 17.04
N VAL A 90 4.24 10.39 16.93
CA VAL A 90 4.95 10.33 15.64
C VAL A 90 5.85 9.11 15.59
N PHE A 91 5.44 8.13 14.79
CA PHE A 91 6.20 6.91 14.57
C PHE A 91 7.09 7.04 13.33
N LYS A 92 8.29 6.47 13.38
CA LYS A 92 9.27 6.52 12.29
C LYS A 92 9.71 5.11 11.92
N TYR A 93 9.77 4.83 10.62
CA TYR A 93 10.17 3.55 10.07
C TYR A 93 11.17 3.75 8.95
N GLN A 94 12.08 2.80 8.79
CA GLN A 94 13.07 2.79 7.70
C GLN A 94 13.15 1.41 7.05
N PHE A 95 12.82 1.33 5.78
CA PHE A 95 12.82 0.11 4.99
C PHE A 95 13.78 0.24 3.82
N ASN A 96 14.25 -0.87 3.26
CA ASN A 96 14.83 -0.82 1.92
C ASN A 96 13.71 -0.64 0.90
N LEU A 97 13.82 0.36 0.03
CA LEU A 97 12.76 0.77 -0.90
C LEU A 97 12.35 -0.37 -1.85
N LYS A 98 13.33 -1.00 -2.51
CA LYS A 98 13.07 -2.09 -3.45
C LYS A 98 12.38 -3.28 -2.77
N HIS A 99 12.90 -3.74 -1.64
CA HIS A 99 12.31 -4.86 -0.91
C HIS A 99 10.92 -4.54 -0.35
N TYR A 100 10.65 -3.28 0.00
CA TYR A 100 9.33 -2.83 0.44
C TYR A 100 8.30 -2.92 -0.69
N ILE A 101 8.66 -2.45 -1.89
CA ILE A 101 7.83 -2.53 -3.09
C ILE A 101 7.58 -3.98 -3.50
N GLU A 102 8.63 -4.81 -3.56
CA GLU A 102 8.52 -6.25 -3.84
C GLU A 102 7.56 -6.96 -2.87
N ALA A 103 7.60 -6.59 -1.59
CA ALA A 103 6.71 -7.16 -0.57
C ALA A 103 5.25 -6.78 -0.83
N ILE A 104 4.97 -5.52 -1.17
CA ILE A 104 3.60 -5.08 -1.51
C ILE A 104 3.10 -5.80 -2.76
N ILE A 105 3.90 -5.86 -3.84
CA ILE A 105 3.51 -6.57 -5.07
C ILE A 105 3.17 -8.03 -4.76
N THR A 106 4.07 -8.72 -4.05
CA THR A 106 3.86 -10.12 -3.68
C THR A 106 2.64 -10.31 -2.78
N GLY A 107 2.46 -9.42 -1.80
CA GLY A 107 1.33 -9.45 -0.87
C GLY A 107 -0.01 -9.24 -1.59
N PHE A 108 -0.08 -8.27 -2.50
CA PHE A 108 -1.27 -7.94 -3.25
C PHE A 108 -1.63 -9.04 -4.26
N GLN A 109 -0.65 -9.59 -4.98
CA GLN A 109 -0.86 -10.76 -5.85
C GLN A 109 -1.42 -11.94 -5.06
N ARG A 110 -0.85 -12.27 -3.90
CA ARG A 110 -1.35 -13.35 -3.05
C ARG A 110 -2.77 -13.09 -2.56
N TYR A 111 -3.07 -11.84 -2.19
CA TYR A 111 -4.39 -11.43 -1.77
C TYR A 111 -5.42 -11.62 -2.89
N LEU A 112 -5.13 -11.14 -4.11
CA LEU A 112 -6.00 -11.33 -5.28
C LEU A 112 -6.20 -12.82 -5.60
N GLN A 113 -5.14 -13.62 -5.62
CA GLN A 113 -5.23 -15.07 -5.84
C GLN A 113 -6.08 -15.78 -4.78
N GLN A 114 -6.04 -15.31 -3.53
CA GLN A 114 -6.89 -15.86 -2.47
C GLN A 114 -8.37 -15.52 -2.73
N LEU A 115 -8.67 -14.27 -3.10
CA LEU A 115 -10.03 -13.86 -3.46
C LEU A 115 -10.59 -14.62 -4.67
N GLU A 116 -9.74 -14.93 -5.67
CA GLU A 116 -10.13 -15.77 -6.80
C GLU A 116 -10.48 -17.19 -6.34
N LYS A 117 -9.64 -17.80 -5.49
CA LYS A 117 -9.89 -19.14 -4.93
C LYS A 117 -11.17 -19.18 -4.10
N ASP A 118 -11.46 -18.10 -3.38
CA ASP A 118 -12.66 -17.98 -2.54
C ASP A 118 -13.92 -17.63 -3.35
N GLY A 119 -13.80 -17.48 -4.68
CA GLY A 119 -14.92 -17.15 -5.57
C GLY A 119 -15.44 -15.72 -5.43
N VAL A 120 -14.62 -14.84 -4.86
CA VAL A 120 -14.90 -13.41 -4.67
C VAL A 120 -14.55 -12.62 -5.92
N LEU A 121 -13.44 -12.98 -6.59
CA LEU A 121 -13.07 -12.46 -7.90
C LEU A 121 -13.39 -13.46 -9.03
N PRO A 122 -13.74 -12.99 -10.24
CA PRO A 122 -13.96 -11.59 -10.61
C PRO A 122 -15.21 -11.02 -9.93
N LEU A 123 -15.22 -9.70 -9.68
CA LEU A 123 -16.37 -9.04 -9.06
C LEU A 123 -17.60 -9.19 -9.94
N LYS A 124 -18.68 -9.78 -9.40
CA LYS A 124 -19.93 -10.00 -10.14
C LYS A 124 -20.58 -8.69 -10.59
N ASN A 125 -20.43 -7.63 -9.80
CA ASN A 125 -20.90 -6.28 -10.11
C ASN A 125 -19.83 -5.27 -9.69
N GLN A 126 -19.34 -4.48 -10.65
CA GLN A 126 -18.47 -3.33 -10.41
C GLN A 126 -19.32 -2.19 -9.84
N LYS A 127 -19.46 -2.14 -8.51
CA LYS A 127 -20.08 -0.99 -7.86
C LYS A 127 -19.14 0.21 -7.97
N TYR A 128 -19.71 1.40 -8.18
CA TYR A 128 -18.96 2.65 -8.04
C TYR A 128 -18.24 2.66 -6.68
N ALA A 129 -16.98 3.06 -6.66
CA ALA A 129 -16.13 3.11 -5.47
C ALA A 129 -15.83 1.75 -4.79
N HIS A 130 -15.92 0.62 -5.50
CA HIS A 130 -15.45 -0.66 -4.96
C HIS A 130 -13.93 -0.60 -4.68
N PRO A 131 -13.43 -1.03 -3.51
CA PRO A 131 -12.00 -0.94 -3.16
C PRO A 131 -11.09 -1.90 -3.94
N LEU A 132 -11.66 -2.64 -4.89
CA LEU A 132 -10.96 -3.47 -5.89
C LEU A 132 -11.61 -3.27 -7.28
N GLY A 133 -12.18 -2.08 -7.53
CA GLY A 133 -12.68 -1.74 -8.85
C GLY A 133 -11.56 -1.62 -9.88
N ASP A 134 -11.95 -1.41 -11.14
CA ASP A 134 -11.00 -1.38 -12.26
C ASP A 134 -9.86 -0.38 -12.08
N ASP A 135 -10.13 0.79 -11.47
CA ASP A 135 -9.10 1.80 -11.19
C ASP A 135 -8.03 1.28 -10.23
N VAL A 136 -8.42 0.51 -9.21
CA VAL A 136 -7.50 -0.07 -8.22
C VAL A 136 -6.68 -1.18 -8.86
N LEU A 137 -7.31 -2.05 -9.64
CA LEU A 137 -6.62 -3.14 -10.32
C LEU A 137 -5.65 -2.62 -11.39
N SER A 138 -6.03 -1.55 -12.09
CA SER A 138 -5.17 -0.87 -13.07
C SER A 138 -3.97 -0.21 -12.38
N ALA A 139 -4.19 0.54 -11.30
CA ALA A 139 -3.11 1.13 -10.51
C ALA A 139 -2.17 0.06 -9.94
N PHE A 140 -2.69 -1.10 -9.55
CA PHE A 140 -1.86 -2.21 -9.11
C PHE A 140 -1.02 -2.80 -10.25
N HIS A 141 -1.60 -2.98 -11.44
CA HIS A 141 -0.86 -3.45 -12.60
C HIS A 141 0.28 -2.49 -12.97
N GLU A 142 0.00 -1.18 -13.03
CA GLU A 142 1.02 -0.14 -13.27
C GLU A 142 2.13 -0.19 -12.21
N PHE A 143 1.76 -0.20 -10.92
CA PHE A 143 2.73 -0.31 -9.83
C PHE A 143 3.57 -1.59 -9.90
N SER A 144 2.98 -2.72 -10.28
CA SER A 144 3.73 -3.98 -10.36
C SER A 144 4.80 -3.98 -11.45
N SER A 145 4.61 -3.17 -12.51
CA SER A 145 5.56 -3.05 -13.63
C SER A 145 6.79 -2.21 -13.29
N VAL A 146 6.80 -1.45 -12.18
CA VAL A 146 7.93 -0.56 -11.85
C VAL A 146 9.24 -1.31 -11.59
N LEU A 147 9.16 -2.58 -11.17
CA LEU A 147 10.33 -3.44 -10.93
C LEU A 147 10.79 -4.22 -12.17
N GLU A 148 10.02 -4.17 -13.26
CA GLU A 148 10.35 -4.84 -14.52
C GLU A 148 11.30 -3.99 -15.40
N ASN A 149 11.46 -2.71 -15.05
CA ASN A 149 12.30 -1.73 -15.75
C ASN A 149 13.72 -1.60 -15.17
#